data_AF-A0AAD7RTL3-F1
#
_entry.id   AF-A0AAD7RTL3-F1
#
_cell.length_a   1.000
_cell.length_b   1.000
_cell.length_c   1.000
_cell.angle_alpha   90.00
_cell.angle_beta   90.00
_cell.angle_gamma   90.00
#
_symmetry.space_group_name_H-M   'P 1'
#
loop_
_entity.id
_entity.type
_entity.pdbx_description
1 polymer ?
#
loop_
_entity_poly.entity_id
_entity_poly.type
_entity_poly.pdbx_seq_one_letter_code
_entity_poly.pdbx_strand_id
1 'polypeptide(L)'
;MWIPPTVAPMAADFLTYLDSLNLTQHVNGPIHKRGHTLDLIITGDVPASDLNIFEFGVSDHKAVSLSLAIPSSNHPPPIEKVMKYRNLRNLDTRLFLESIMPTLSTDFTFPC
;
A
#
# COMPACT_ATOMS: atom_id res chain seq x y z
N MET A 1 8.64 -29.98 -20.48
CA MET A 1 7.87 -28.73 -20.48
C MET A 1 6.46 -29.08 -20.03
N TRP A 2 6.18 -28.94 -18.73
CA TRP A 2 4.89 -29.30 -18.16
C TRP A 2 3.95 -28.11 -18.35
N ILE A 3 2.91 -28.26 -19.18
CA ILE A 3 1.84 -27.27 -19.31
C ILE A 3 0.68 -27.80 -18.44
N PRO A 4 0.33 -27.15 -17.31
CA PRO A 4 -0.75 -27.60 -16.45
C PRO A 4 -2.13 -27.29 -17.07
N PRO A 5 -3.19 -27.95 -16.58
CA PRO A 5 -4.47 -28.07 -17.29
C PRO A 5 -5.17 -26.71 -17.37
N THR A 6 -5.60 -26.37 -18.58
CA THR A 6 -6.56 -25.31 -18.95
C THR A 6 -6.57 -24.14 -17.98
N VAL A 7 -5.55 -23.28 -18.08
CA VAL A 7 -5.61 -21.93 -17.52
C VAL A 7 -6.91 -21.31 -18.00
N ALA A 8 -7.77 -20.88 -17.07
CA ALA A 8 -8.97 -20.15 -17.41
C ALA A 8 -8.58 -18.99 -18.35
N PRO A 9 -9.39 -18.62 -19.36
CA PRO A 9 -9.03 -17.59 -20.34
C PRO A 9 -8.51 -16.31 -19.67
N MET A 10 -9.15 -15.91 -18.57
CA MET A 10 -8.78 -14.74 -17.77
C MET A 10 -7.39 -14.84 -17.13
N ALA A 11 -6.93 -16.04 -16.75
CA ALA A 11 -5.60 -16.25 -16.21
C ALA A 11 -4.52 -16.16 -17.29
N ALA A 12 -4.80 -16.63 -18.50
CA ALA A 12 -3.88 -16.51 -19.62
C ALA A 12 -3.71 -15.04 -20.05
N ASP A 13 -4.81 -14.29 -20.12
CA ASP A 13 -4.78 -12.86 -20.41
C ASP A 13 -4.02 -12.10 -19.31
N PHE A 14 -4.27 -12.43 -18.04
CA PHE A 14 -3.57 -11.83 -16.91
C PHE A 14 -2.05 -12.04 -16.97
N LEU A 15 -1.60 -13.26 -17.23
CA LEU A 15 -0.17 -13.56 -17.39
C LEU A 15 0.44 -12.79 -18.58
N THR A 16 -0.30 -12.68 -19.69
CA THR A 16 0.12 -11.87 -20.84
C THR A 16 0.31 -10.40 -20.47
N TYR A 17 -0.57 -9.84 -19.63
CA TYR A 17 -0.40 -8.47 -19.13
C TYR A 17 0.82 -8.32 -18.23
N LEU A 18 1.07 -9.27 -17.32
CA LEU A 18 2.26 -9.24 -16.47
C LEU A 18 3.54 -9.26 -17.31
N ASP A 19 3.61 -10.16 -18.29
CA ASP A 19 4.74 -10.26 -19.22
C ASP A 19 4.95 -8.95 -19.99
N SER A 20 3.87 -8.32 -20.48
CA SER A 20 3.94 -7.05 -21.21
C SER A 20 4.46 -5.87 -20.37
N LEU A 21 4.34 -5.97 -19.04
CA LEU A 21 4.76 -4.95 -18.08
C LEU A 21 6.10 -5.29 -17.39
N ASN A 22 6.76 -6.37 -17.82
CA ASN A 22 7.96 -6.91 -17.17
C ASN A 22 7.75 -7.19 -15.68
N LEU A 23 6.57 -7.68 -15.31
CA LEU A 23 6.22 -8.07 -13.96
C LEU A 23 6.39 -9.58 -13.77
N THR A 24 7.00 -9.98 -12.66
CA THR A 24 7.22 -11.39 -12.30
C THR A 24 6.27 -11.78 -11.17
N GLN A 25 5.46 -12.82 -11.40
CA GLN A 25 4.66 -13.47 -10.35
C GLN A 25 5.51 -14.51 -9.61
N HIS A 26 5.52 -14.46 -8.28
CA HIS A 26 6.29 -15.38 -7.44
C HIS A 26 5.46 -16.56 -6.93
N VAL A 27 4.17 -16.35 -6.68
CA VAL A 27 3.27 -17.38 -6.14
C VAL A 27 2.73 -18.26 -7.27
N ASN A 28 3.11 -19.54 -7.30
CA ASN A 28 2.69 -20.49 -8.35
C ASN A 28 1.87 -21.68 -7.82
N GLY A 29 1.58 -21.72 -6.51
CA GLY A 29 0.94 -22.85 -5.84
C GLY A 29 -0.27 -22.46 -4.99
N PRO A 30 -1.04 -23.45 -4.53
CA PRO A 30 -2.24 -23.21 -3.74
C PRO A 30 -1.91 -22.64 -2.36
N ILE A 31 -2.54 -21.52 -2.08
CA ILE A 31 -2.41 -20.71 -0.86
C ILE A 31 -3.74 -20.58 -0.12
N HIS A 32 -4.79 -21.22 -0.65
CA HIS A 32 -6.04 -21.42 0.05
C HIS A 32 -6.21 -22.90 0.37
N LYS A 33 -6.85 -23.25 1.49
CA LYS A 33 -7.13 -24.66 1.88
C LYS A 33 -7.91 -25.44 0.82
N ARG A 34 -8.66 -24.76 -0.04
CA ARG A 34 -9.41 -25.33 -1.18
C ARG A 34 -8.59 -25.47 -2.48
N GLY A 35 -7.29 -25.18 -2.45
CA GLY A 35 -6.42 -25.33 -3.62
C GLY A 35 -6.39 -24.14 -4.57
N HIS A 36 -6.86 -22.95 -4.15
CA HIS A 36 -6.87 -21.74 -4.99
C HIS A 36 -5.59 -20.90 -4.80
N THR A 37 -5.27 -20.08 -5.80
CA THR A 37 -4.03 -19.27 -5.89
C THR A 37 -4.34 -17.79 -6.14
N LEU A 38 -5.39 -17.25 -5.52
CA LEU A 38 -5.85 -15.88 -5.79
C LEU A 38 -5.03 -14.80 -5.08
N ASP A 39 -4.31 -15.12 -4.01
CA ASP A 39 -3.37 -14.20 -3.37
C ASP A 39 -2.00 -14.30 -4.06
N LEU A 40 -1.59 -13.22 -4.73
CA LEU A 40 -0.40 -13.21 -5.56
C LEU A 40 0.63 -12.23 -5.01
N ILE A 41 1.90 -12.56 -5.22
CA ILE A 41 3.01 -11.60 -5.06
C ILE A 41 3.60 -11.36 -6.43
N ILE A 42 3.63 -10.10 -6.84
CA ILE A 42 4.09 -9.66 -8.17
C ILE A 42 5.10 -8.53 -7.96
N THR A 43 6.27 -8.64 -8.61
CA THR A 43 7.32 -7.61 -8.54
C THR A 43 7.70 -7.14 -9.94
N GLY A 44 8.15 -5.90 -10.06
CA GLY A 44 8.85 -5.44 -11.27
C GLY A 44 10.34 -5.77 -11.19
N ASP A 45 11.18 -4.83 -11.63
CA ASP A 45 12.64 -4.94 -11.62
C ASP A 45 13.24 -4.72 -10.22
N VAL A 46 12.90 -5.61 -9.29
CA VAL A 46 13.46 -5.66 -7.93
C VAL A 46 13.86 -7.10 -7.64
N PRO A 47 15.12 -7.38 -7.25
CA PRO A 47 15.52 -8.73 -6.88
C PRO A 47 14.71 -9.21 -5.67
N ALA A 48 14.09 -10.37 -5.85
CA ALA A 48 13.23 -11.02 -4.89
C ALA A 48 13.79 -12.40 -4.54
N SER A 49 13.77 -12.76 -3.25
CA SER A 49 14.26 -14.06 -2.75
C SER A 49 13.38 -14.59 -1.63
N ASP A 50 13.61 -15.85 -1.23
CA ASP A 50 13.04 -16.44 -0.02
C ASP A 50 11.49 -16.41 0.03
N LEU A 51 10.85 -16.84 -1.06
CA LEU A 51 9.40 -17.03 -1.07
C LEU A 51 9.03 -18.16 -0.09
N ASN A 52 8.29 -17.81 0.97
CA ASN A 52 7.85 -18.74 2.00
C ASN A 52 6.32 -18.74 2.11
N ILE A 53 5.74 -19.93 2.33
CA ILE A 53 4.31 -20.11 2.54
C ILE A 53 4.09 -20.75 3.91
N PHE A 54 3.29 -20.11 4.75
CA PHE A 54 3.03 -20.52 6.14
C PHE A 54 1.57 -20.91 6.34
N GLU A 55 1.36 -22.08 6.93
CA GLU A 55 0.04 -22.55 7.35
C GLU A 55 -0.10 -22.40 8.86
N PHE A 56 -0.76 -21.33 9.30
CA PHE A 56 -0.96 -21.07 10.72
C PHE A 56 -2.17 -21.80 11.32
N GLY A 57 -2.99 -22.47 10.50
CA GLY A 57 -4.19 -23.19 10.94
C GLY A 57 -5.36 -22.28 11.37
N VAL A 58 -5.11 -21.01 11.68
CA VAL A 58 -6.08 -20.01 12.14
C VAL A 58 -6.91 -19.35 11.04
N SER A 59 -6.52 -19.51 9.77
CA SER A 59 -7.25 -19.04 8.58
C SER A 59 -7.28 -20.13 7.51
N ASP A 60 -8.22 -20.05 6.57
CA ASP A 60 -8.26 -20.82 5.33
C ASP A 60 -7.29 -20.30 4.25
N HIS A 61 -6.70 -19.13 4.44
CA HIS A 61 -5.59 -18.61 3.68
C HIS A 61 -4.24 -18.95 4.33
N LYS A 62 -3.24 -19.26 3.50
CA LYS A 62 -1.84 -19.40 3.87
C LYS A 62 -1.18 -18.03 3.81
N ALA A 63 -0.32 -17.71 4.76
CA ALA A 63 0.46 -16.49 4.69
C ALA A 63 1.63 -16.68 3.72
N VAL A 64 1.93 -15.67 2.92
CA VAL A 64 3.05 -15.68 1.98
C VAL A 64 4.03 -14.58 2.35
N SER A 65 5.32 -14.88 2.37
CA SER A 65 6.40 -13.93 2.63
C SER A 65 7.42 -13.99 1.50
N LEU A 66 8.02 -12.84 1.19
CA LEU A 66 9.07 -12.68 0.18
C LEU A 66 10.06 -11.62 0.67
N SER A 67 11.35 -11.85 0.46
CA SER A 67 12.41 -10.88 0.72
C SER A 67 12.66 -10.04 -0.53
N LEU A 68 12.75 -8.73 -0.38
CA LEU A 68 13.05 -7.79 -1.47
C LEU A 68 14.38 -7.09 -1.21
N ALA A 69 15.28 -7.13 -2.19
CA ALA A 69 16.52 -6.37 -2.14
C ALA A 69 16.27 -4.96 -2.71
N ILE A 70 15.91 -4.02 -1.82
CA ILE A 70 15.70 -2.62 -2.21
C ILE A 70 17.06 -1.90 -2.18
N PRO A 71 17.58 -1.41 -3.31
CA PRO A 71 18.85 -0.70 -3.33
C PRO A 71 18.75 0.62 -2.55
N SER A 72 19.72 0.89 -1.69
CA SER A 72 19.79 2.08 -0.84
C SER A 72 19.89 3.40 -1.63
N SER A 73 20.26 3.34 -2.92
CA SER A 73 20.35 4.50 -3.82
C SER A 73 19.00 5.15 -4.14
N ASN A 74 17.90 4.42 -3.96
CA ASN A 74 16.56 4.89 -4.35
C ASN A 74 15.79 5.51 -3.17
N HIS A 75 16.40 5.57 -1.99
CA HIS A 75 15.85 6.32 -0.87
C HIS A 75 16.26 7.79 -1.03
N PRO A 76 15.30 8.73 -1.22
CA PRO A 76 15.62 10.12 -0.97
C PRO A 76 16.17 10.23 0.46
N PRO A 77 17.20 11.05 0.69
CA PRO A 77 17.75 11.23 2.03
C PRO A 77 16.61 11.55 3.00
N PRO A 78 16.66 11.05 4.25
CA PRO A 78 15.65 11.34 5.26
C PRO A 78 15.35 12.83 5.26
N ILE A 79 14.11 13.19 4.90
CA ILE A 79 13.71 14.59 4.90
C ILE A 79 13.57 14.98 6.37
N GLU A 80 14.51 15.78 6.88
CA GLU A 80 14.35 16.43 8.18
C GLU A 80 13.17 17.41 8.10
N LYS A 81 11.97 16.94 8.46
CA LYS A 81 10.81 17.81 8.60
C LYS A 81 10.93 18.58 9.91
N VAL A 82 11.41 19.83 9.84
CA VAL A 82 11.29 20.78 10.94
C VAL A 82 9.81 21.13 11.12
N MET A 83 9.14 20.46 12.05
CA MET A 83 7.77 20.78 12.42
C MET A 83 7.77 22.00 13.36
N LYS A 84 7.33 23.15 12.85
CA LYS A 84 7.02 24.33 13.67
C LYS A 84 5.59 24.19 14.17
N TYR A 85 5.42 24.06 15.48
CA TYR A 85 4.10 24.12 16.13
C TYR A 85 3.96 25.44 16.90
N ARG A 86 2.74 25.95 16.97
CA ARG A 86 2.41 27.05 17.87
C ARG A 86 2.29 26.50 19.29
N ASN A 87 2.96 27.11 20.25
CA ASN A 87 2.76 26.76 21.65
C ASN A 87 1.37 27.24 22.09
N LEU A 88 0.41 26.31 22.17
CA LEU A 88 -0.97 26.63 22.52
C LEU A 88 -1.15 27.02 24.01
N ARG A 89 -0.16 26.69 24.87
CA ARG A 89 -0.20 27.05 26.30
C ARG A 89 0.17 28.51 26.55
N ASN A 90 0.91 29.12 25.64
CA ASN A 90 1.31 30.53 25.71
C ASN A 90 0.60 31.38 24.64
N LEU A 91 -0.66 31.04 24.35
CA LEU A 91 -1.51 31.82 23.46
C LEU A 91 -2.04 33.05 24.20
N ASP A 92 -1.79 34.23 23.64
CA ASP A 92 -2.50 35.44 24.06
C ASP A 92 -3.95 35.35 23.54
N THR A 93 -4.88 35.14 24.47
CA THR A 93 -6.30 34.98 24.18
C THR A 93 -6.91 36.23 23.58
N ARG A 94 -6.43 37.42 23.96
CA ARG A 94 -6.96 38.69 23.48
C ARG A 94 -6.57 38.91 22.02
N LEU A 95 -5.28 38.78 21.70
CA LEU A 95 -4.79 38.90 20.32
C LEU A 95 -5.41 37.84 19.41
N PHE A 96 -5.63 36.63 19.92
CA PHE A 96 -6.30 35.57 19.19
C PHE A 96 -7.76 35.94 18.85
N LEU A 97 -8.53 36.42 19.84
CA LEU A 97 -9.91 36.86 19.61
C LEU A 97 -9.96 38.05 18.65
N GLU A 98 -9.09 39.05 18.81
CA GLU A 98 -8.99 40.19 17.88
C GLU A 98 -8.70 39.74 16.43
N SER A 99 -7.92 38.66 16.24
CA SER A 99 -7.66 38.11 14.91
C SER A 99 -8.83 37.33 14.29
N ILE A 100 -9.71 36.74 15.12
CA ILE A 100 -10.81 35.90 14.67
C ILE A 100 -12.11 36.68 14.50
N MET A 101 -12.36 37.70 15.34
CA MET A 101 -13.59 38.49 15.32
C MET A 101 -13.97 39.02 13.91
N PRO A 102 -13.04 39.53 13.09
CA PRO A 102 -13.37 39.99 11.73
C PRO A 102 -13.95 38.89 10.82
N THR A 103 -13.57 37.62 11.04
CA THR A 103 -14.04 36.48 10.25
C THR A 103 -15.38 35.91 10.74
N LEU A 104 -15.79 36.22 11.98
CA LEU A 104 -17.06 35.77 12.55
C LEU A 104 -18.20 36.77 12.33
N SER A 105 -17.89 38.00 11.92
CA SER A 105 -18.89 39.07 11.70
C SER A 105 -19.48 39.10 10.28
N THR A 106 -19.18 38.15 9.41
CA THR A 106 -19.88 38.03 8.12
C THR A 106 -21.20 37.27 8.32
N ASP A 107 -22.27 38.06 8.40
CA ASP A 107 -23.70 37.73 8.29
C ASP A 107 -24.07 36.29 7.90
N PHE A 108 -24.34 35.45 8.91
CA PHE A 108 -25.26 34.32 8.75
C PHE A 108 -26.70 34.84 8.73
N THR A 109 -27.09 35.56 7.68
CA THR A 109 -28.52 35.75 7.39
C THR A 109 -29.01 34.52 6.67
N PHE A 110 -29.68 33.63 7.40
CA PHE A 110 -30.45 32.54 6.80
C PHE A 110 -31.66 33.16 6.09
N PRO A 111 -31.88 32.90 4.78
CA PRO A 111 -33.14 33.28 4.15
C PRO A 111 -34.28 32.45 4.75
N CYS A 112 -35.35 33.13 5.18
CA CYS A 112 -36.63 32.51 5.55
C CYS A 112 -37.22 31.70 4.39
#